data_AF-A0A3N5L4J0-F1
#
_entry.id   AF-A0A3N5L4J0-F1
#
_cell.length_a   1.000
_cell.length_b   1.000
_cell.length_c   1.000
_cell.angle_alpha   90.00
_cell.angle_beta   90.00
_cell.angle_gamma   90.00
#
_symmetry.space_group_name_H-M   'P 1'
#
loop_
_entity.id
_entity.type
_entity.pdbx_description
1 polymer ?
#
loop_
_entity_poly.entity_id
_entity_poly.type
_entity_poly.pdbx_seq_one_letter_code
_entity_poly.pdbx_strand_id
1 'polypeptide(L)'
;MFRVRLLVSVAAALIFAPTLRPQGEVVDLADGRATLDWISSSSFRFCRSWGEQKCAAASVATGDTVQVTRSETPSQIRLTTTYVMVEIDKKSGRLRVLDGDGKELMVETAAVERTGQEISVERVAAPGEAFYGLGARTDASADASGQVIEGGTPFFISSRGYGLHHVSPGSYRFDMARTNAERYRITLRPGLQFEYYFYFGPTPKSVLEEHALVAPARGARDFDVLSEAKLPRAAARLPSPAAGSWAALADTVHALVNASMSGVSNPAFDLAPYRHAPAALFRRAMQVAAVVPLVFDSLGDPPDDEKRSIQEGVMRWRRSMIPFFLAYVDETNNRGLPLIHPLALQFPSDPQAGAVADEFMVGDEILFAPLCTESDRRSVYFPMGNWTGLRSNKVYPGRKRVEIEAASEEMPLFVRNGSILPLESDEAGGPMVLHYMPKLAAEFFLFEPDTAEYSQLHAAPALDLMRLEIASKKSRTYEWIVHHMPAPRKVQTGETPGVEVKDRKLLRSGAWYYDAPQENIHIRVEAAAGETPVTHISF
;
A
#
# COMPACT_ATOMS: atom_id res chain seq x y z
N MET A 1 -54.29 21.92 -34.78
CA MET A 1 -54.96 20.62 -34.61
C MET A 1 -54.57 20.07 -33.24
N PHE A 2 -55.55 19.88 -32.37
CA PHE A 2 -55.39 19.52 -30.96
C PHE A 2 -54.58 18.22 -30.78
N ARG A 3 -53.63 18.21 -29.83
CA ARG A 3 -53.15 16.97 -29.21
C ARG A 3 -53.47 17.00 -27.72
N VAL A 4 -54.35 16.07 -27.37
CA VAL A 4 -54.91 15.80 -26.05
C VAL A 4 -53.81 15.28 -25.12
N ARG A 5 -53.73 15.85 -23.91
CA ARG A 5 -52.96 15.32 -22.78
C ARG A 5 -53.68 14.09 -22.23
N LEU A 6 -53.04 12.92 -22.23
CA LEU A 6 -53.41 11.84 -21.31
C LEU A 6 -52.65 12.07 -20.00
N LEU A 7 -53.38 12.45 -18.94
CA LEU A 7 -52.92 12.29 -17.56
C LEU A 7 -53.05 10.82 -17.17
N VAL A 8 -51.93 10.13 -17.01
CA VAL A 8 -51.90 8.89 -16.22
C VAL A 8 -51.56 9.30 -14.80
N SER A 9 -52.58 9.29 -13.94
CA SER A 9 -52.44 9.35 -12.49
C SER A 9 -51.82 8.04 -12.02
N VAL A 10 -50.52 8.06 -11.72
CA VAL A 10 -49.91 7.01 -10.89
C VAL A 10 -49.96 7.53 -9.46
N ALA A 11 -50.90 6.97 -8.69
CA ALA A 11 -50.97 7.18 -7.26
C ALA A 11 -49.59 6.85 -6.66
N ALA A 12 -48.94 7.85 -6.06
CA ALA A 12 -47.76 7.64 -5.24
C ALA A 12 -48.17 6.75 -4.07
N ALA A 13 -47.88 5.46 -4.18
CA ALA A 13 -47.81 4.60 -3.02
C ALA A 13 -46.67 5.17 -2.15
N LEU A 14 -47.05 5.94 -1.14
CA LEU A 14 -46.21 6.19 0.03
C LEU A 14 -45.96 4.84 0.68
N ILE A 15 -44.94 4.14 0.17
CA ILE A 15 -44.30 3.07 0.91
C ILE A 15 -43.69 3.81 2.11
N PHE A 16 -44.38 3.75 3.24
CA PHE A 16 -43.75 3.92 4.54
C PHE A 16 -42.68 2.82 4.61
N ALA A 17 -41.47 3.13 4.14
CA ALA A 17 -40.30 2.38 4.52
C ALA A 17 -40.29 2.42 6.05
N PRO A 18 -40.26 1.26 6.75
CA PRO A 18 -40.15 1.26 8.19
C PRO A 18 -38.93 2.10 8.56
N THR A 19 -39.13 3.04 9.48
CA THR A 19 -38.05 3.84 10.07
C THR A 19 -37.12 2.91 10.84
N LEU A 20 -36.13 2.34 10.16
CA LEU A 20 -35.03 1.63 10.78
C LEU A 20 -34.11 2.68 11.42
N ARG A 21 -33.94 2.59 12.75
CA ARG A 21 -32.98 3.42 13.48
C ARG A 21 -31.58 3.22 12.89
N PRO A 22 -30.71 4.24 12.86
CA PRO A 22 -29.28 4.01 12.71
C PRO A 22 -28.85 2.95 13.74
N GLN A 23 -28.17 1.87 13.30
CA GLN A 23 -27.71 0.79 14.18
C GLN A 23 -26.50 1.27 15.00
N GLY A 24 -26.77 2.07 16.03
CA GLY A 24 -25.80 2.41 17.06
C GLY A 24 -26.24 1.82 18.40
N GLU A 25 -25.30 1.31 19.19
CA GLU A 25 -25.58 0.86 20.55
C GLU A 25 -25.11 1.93 21.53
N VAL A 26 -25.97 2.28 22.47
CA VAL A 26 -25.66 3.23 23.54
C VAL A 26 -25.74 2.50 24.86
N VAL A 27 -24.66 2.57 25.65
CA VAL A 27 -24.58 2.02 26.99
C VAL A 27 -24.40 3.17 27.97
N ASP A 28 -25.40 3.41 28.79
CA ASP A 28 -25.30 4.36 29.90
C ASP A 28 -24.51 3.71 31.06
N LEU A 29 -23.48 4.42 31.51
CA LEU A 29 -22.55 4.01 32.57
C LEU A 29 -22.71 4.95 33.77
N ALA A 30 -22.24 4.53 34.95
CA ALA A 30 -22.42 5.30 36.18
C ALA A 30 -21.80 6.72 36.13
N ASP A 31 -20.78 6.92 35.31
CA ASP A 31 -19.99 8.14 35.17
C ASP A 31 -20.06 8.75 33.75
N GLY A 32 -20.98 8.27 32.89
CA GLY A 32 -21.19 8.80 31.55
C GLY A 32 -21.78 7.79 30.57
N ARG A 33 -21.24 7.73 29.35
CA ARG A 33 -21.79 6.91 28.27
C ARG A 33 -20.71 6.28 27.40
N ALA A 34 -21.01 5.12 26.84
CA ALA A 34 -20.31 4.54 25.69
C ALA A 34 -21.27 4.41 24.50
N THR A 35 -20.78 4.73 23.29
CA THR A 35 -21.51 4.61 22.04
C THR A 35 -20.71 3.76 21.06
N LEU A 36 -21.38 2.86 20.35
CA LEU A 36 -20.83 2.11 19.23
C LEU A 36 -21.67 2.38 17.98
N ASP A 37 -21.05 2.90 16.92
CA ASP A 37 -21.71 3.15 15.63
C ASP A 37 -21.11 2.23 14.56
N TRP A 38 -21.92 1.40 13.90
CA TRP A 38 -21.46 0.55 12.81
C TRP A 38 -21.15 1.36 11.54
N ILE A 39 -20.01 1.09 10.91
CA ILE A 39 -19.57 1.73 9.65
C ILE A 39 -19.75 0.77 8.48
N SER A 40 -19.38 -0.50 8.69
CA SER A 40 -19.51 -1.61 7.75
C SER A 40 -19.80 -2.91 8.54
N SER A 41 -19.88 -4.05 7.85
CA SER A 41 -19.96 -5.35 8.55
C SER A 41 -18.63 -5.76 9.22
N SER A 42 -17.54 -5.02 8.98
CA SER A 42 -16.20 -5.30 9.54
C SER A 42 -15.71 -4.18 10.46
N SER A 43 -16.36 -3.02 10.46
CA SER A 43 -15.84 -1.81 11.09
C SER A 43 -16.89 -1.08 11.90
N PHE A 44 -16.47 -0.54 13.04
CA PHE A 44 -17.30 0.29 13.90
C PHE A 44 -16.48 1.40 14.52
N ARG A 45 -17.17 2.46 14.91
CA ARG A 45 -16.65 3.52 15.77
C ARG A 45 -17.06 3.24 17.19
N PHE A 46 -16.13 3.38 18.13
CA PHE A 46 -16.41 3.41 19.55
C PHE A 46 -16.09 4.77 20.13
N CYS A 47 -16.96 5.28 21.00
CA CYS A 47 -16.72 6.52 21.73
C CYS A 47 -17.16 6.42 23.19
N ARG A 48 -16.28 6.84 24.09
CA ARG A 48 -16.49 6.93 25.53
C ARG A 48 -16.46 8.40 25.98
N SER A 49 -17.51 8.85 26.66
CA SER A 49 -17.61 10.21 27.22
C SER A 49 -18.06 10.20 28.68
N TRP A 50 -17.67 11.21 29.45
CA TRP A 50 -17.96 11.33 30.89
C TRP A 50 -18.91 12.48 31.19
N GLY A 51 -19.70 12.34 32.27
CA GLY A 51 -20.71 13.33 32.67
C GLY A 51 -21.80 13.51 31.62
N GLU A 52 -22.21 14.76 31.37
CA GLU A 52 -23.24 15.07 30.36
C GLU A 52 -22.70 15.18 28.92
N GLN A 53 -21.39 15.05 28.74
CA GLN A 53 -20.76 15.15 27.43
C GLN A 53 -21.24 14.00 26.52
N LYS A 54 -21.60 14.34 25.28
CA LYS A 54 -22.03 13.37 24.27
C LYS A 54 -21.00 13.25 23.17
N CYS A 55 -20.76 12.02 22.74
CA CYS A 55 -20.10 11.76 21.48
C CYS A 55 -21.03 12.15 20.33
N ALA A 56 -20.56 12.99 19.40
CA ALA A 56 -21.25 13.19 18.13
C ALA A 56 -21.38 11.86 17.40
N ALA A 57 -22.40 11.63 16.55
CA ALA A 57 -22.48 10.41 15.76
C ALA A 57 -21.35 10.35 14.72
N ALA A 58 -20.98 9.14 14.28
CA ALA A 58 -20.05 8.98 13.16
C ALA A 58 -20.59 9.70 11.91
N SER A 59 -19.76 10.51 11.25
CA SER A 59 -20.08 11.12 9.96
C SER A 59 -19.29 10.42 8.86
N VAL A 60 -19.63 9.17 8.58
CA VAL A 60 -19.01 8.40 7.49
C VAL A 60 -20.04 8.20 6.40
N ALA A 61 -19.65 8.52 5.16
CA ALA A 61 -20.50 8.36 3.99
C ALA A 61 -20.44 6.91 3.48
N THR A 62 -20.98 5.96 4.23
CA THR A 62 -21.23 4.61 3.70
C THR A 62 -22.68 4.51 3.22
N GLY A 63 -22.89 3.98 2.01
CA GLY A 63 -24.22 3.82 1.41
C GLY A 63 -24.97 2.59 1.90
N ASP A 64 -24.32 1.72 2.67
CA ASP A 64 -24.82 0.39 3.01
C ASP A 64 -25.45 0.32 4.39
N THR A 65 -26.59 -0.36 4.48
CA THR A 65 -27.20 -0.72 5.77
C THR A 65 -26.49 -1.95 6.34
N VAL A 66 -25.78 -1.80 7.45
CA VAL A 66 -25.16 -2.92 8.15
C VAL A 66 -26.25 -3.84 8.72
N GLN A 67 -26.05 -5.16 8.66
CA GLN A 67 -26.95 -6.13 9.30
C GLN A 67 -26.33 -6.58 10.63
N VAL A 68 -26.97 -6.19 11.74
CA VAL A 68 -26.48 -6.48 13.09
C VAL A 68 -27.54 -7.24 13.88
N THR A 69 -27.15 -8.42 14.38
CA THR A 69 -27.93 -9.17 15.37
C THR A 69 -27.53 -8.72 16.77
N ARG A 70 -28.52 -8.35 17.59
CA ARG A 70 -28.32 -7.95 18.98
C ARG A 70 -28.88 -9.01 19.93
N SER A 71 -28.09 -9.39 20.91
CA SER A 71 -28.53 -10.19 22.06
C SER A 71 -28.04 -9.56 23.36
N GLU A 72 -28.76 -9.81 24.45
CA GLU A 72 -28.48 -9.15 25.74
C GLU A 72 -28.75 -10.09 26.91
N THR A 73 -27.89 -9.97 27.92
CA THR A 73 -28.03 -10.58 29.25
C THR A 73 -28.03 -9.44 30.30
N PRO A 74 -28.31 -9.74 31.59
CA PRO A 74 -28.24 -8.70 32.63
C PRO A 74 -26.90 -7.95 32.70
N SER A 75 -25.78 -8.61 32.37
CA SER A 75 -24.43 -8.05 32.47
C SER A 75 -23.76 -7.68 31.15
N GLN A 76 -24.26 -8.16 30.00
CA GLN A 76 -23.55 -8.04 28.72
C GLN A 76 -24.51 -7.81 27.55
N ILE A 77 -24.11 -6.96 26.61
CA ILE A 77 -24.71 -6.83 25.27
C ILE A 77 -23.77 -7.49 24.26
N ARG A 78 -24.32 -8.22 23.30
CA ARG A 78 -23.57 -8.79 22.18
C ARG A 78 -24.18 -8.32 20.86
N LEU A 79 -23.33 -7.78 20.00
CA LEU A 79 -23.65 -7.32 18.65
C LEU A 79 -22.88 -8.19 17.66
N THR A 80 -23.53 -8.67 16.61
CA THR A 80 -22.91 -9.60 15.65
C THR A 80 -23.26 -9.21 14.23
N THR A 81 -22.23 -9.03 13.39
CA THR A 81 -22.34 -8.88 11.95
C THR A 81 -21.92 -10.19 11.27
N THR A 82 -21.78 -10.18 9.94
CA THR A 82 -21.19 -11.29 9.18
C THR A 82 -19.75 -11.59 9.58
N TYR A 83 -18.95 -10.57 9.94
CA TYR A 83 -17.50 -10.71 10.10
C TYR A 83 -16.98 -10.50 11.52
N VAL A 84 -17.71 -9.78 12.37
CA VAL A 84 -17.26 -9.45 13.72
C VAL A 84 -18.37 -9.61 14.75
N MET A 85 -17.95 -9.95 15.96
CA MET A 85 -18.78 -9.99 17.15
C MET A 85 -18.19 -9.04 18.20
N VAL A 86 -19.02 -8.14 18.73
CA VAL A 86 -18.65 -7.21 19.79
C VAL A 86 -19.46 -7.53 21.04
N GLU A 87 -18.76 -7.83 22.11
CA GLU A 87 -19.31 -8.00 23.45
C GLU A 87 -19.02 -6.76 24.30
N ILE A 88 -20.05 -6.22 24.94
CA ILE A 88 -19.99 -5.01 25.77
C ILE A 88 -20.43 -5.35 27.18
N ASP A 89 -19.55 -5.16 28.17
CA ASP A 89 -19.93 -5.23 29.58
C ASP A 89 -20.79 -4.02 29.97
N LYS A 90 -22.01 -4.26 30.47
CA LYS A 90 -22.98 -3.20 30.77
C LYS A 90 -22.60 -2.33 31.97
N LYS A 91 -21.74 -2.82 32.87
CA LYS A 91 -21.34 -2.09 34.08
C LYS A 91 -20.15 -1.19 33.80
N SER A 92 -19.18 -1.69 33.05
CA SER A 92 -17.89 -1.04 32.83
C SER A 92 -17.71 -0.46 31.43
N GLY A 93 -18.55 -0.85 30.47
CA GLY A 93 -18.42 -0.47 29.06
C GLY A 93 -17.23 -1.12 28.34
N ARG A 94 -16.62 -2.16 28.93
CA ARG A 94 -15.47 -2.86 28.35
C ARG A 94 -15.86 -3.60 27.10
N LEU A 95 -15.01 -3.53 26.08
CA LEU A 95 -15.17 -4.28 24.84
C LEU A 95 -14.34 -5.55 24.79
N ARG A 96 -14.95 -6.58 24.20
CA ARG A 96 -14.26 -7.76 23.66
C ARG A 96 -14.76 -7.98 22.23
N VAL A 97 -13.83 -8.01 21.28
CA VAL A 97 -14.13 -8.12 19.86
C VAL A 97 -13.56 -9.44 19.35
N LEU A 98 -14.38 -10.19 18.61
CA LEU A 98 -14.02 -11.47 17.99
C LEU A 98 -14.33 -11.43 16.49
N ASP A 99 -13.65 -12.26 15.71
CA ASP A 99 -14.03 -12.49 14.31
C ASP A 99 -15.25 -13.43 14.19
N GLY A 100 -15.69 -13.68 12.96
CA GLY A 100 -16.83 -14.55 12.66
C GLY A 100 -16.67 -16.01 13.12
N ASP A 101 -15.44 -16.47 13.34
CA ASP A 101 -15.12 -17.81 13.85
C ASP A 101 -15.02 -17.84 15.39
N GLY A 102 -15.19 -16.69 16.04
CA GLY A 102 -15.12 -16.55 17.50
C GLY A 102 -13.69 -16.49 18.04
N LYS A 103 -12.68 -16.22 17.19
CA LYS A 103 -11.32 -15.93 17.64
C LYS A 103 -11.26 -14.50 18.15
N GLU A 104 -10.68 -14.31 19.34
CA GLU A 104 -10.51 -12.98 19.91
C GLU A 104 -9.60 -12.12 19.05
N LEU A 105 -10.01 -10.90 18.76
CA LEU A 105 -9.21 -9.91 18.04
C LEU A 105 -8.63 -8.91 19.04
N MET A 106 -9.50 -8.25 19.80
CA MET A 106 -9.15 -7.20 20.76
C MET A 106 -9.93 -7.40 22.06
N VAL A 107 -9.25 -7.33 23.21
CA VAL A 107 -9.86 -7.52 24.53
C VAL A 107 -9.39 -6.44 25.50
N GLU A 108 -10.32 -5.66 26.06
CA GLU A 108 -10.03 -4.67 27.09
C GLU A 108 -9.93 -5.31 28.48
N THR A 109 -8.78 -5.13 29.15
CA THR A 109 -8.51 -5.73 30.47
C THR A 109 -9.16 -4.94 31.60
N ALA A 110 -9.41 -3.65 31.39
CA ALA A 110 -10.06 -2.73 32.31
C ALA A 110 -10.96 -1.76 31.53
N ALA A 111 -11.86 -1.07 32.24
CA ALA A 111 -12.66 0.00 31.62
C ALA A 111 -11.73 1.11 31.11
N VAL A 112 -12.19 1.88 30.12
CA VAL A 112 -11.50 3.12 29.77
C VAL A 112 -11.60 4.07 30.97
N GLU A 113 -10.45 4.44 31.53
CA GLU A 113 -10.35 5.21 32.76
C GLU A 113 -9.95 6.65 32.49
N ARG A 114 -10.60 7.59 33.17
CA ARG A 114 -10.25 9.01 33.14
C ARG A 114 -9.80 9.47 34.52
N THR A 115 -8.56 9.96 34.61
CA THR A 115 -8.04 10.60 35.84
C THR A 115 -7.64 12.04 35.54
N GLY A 116 -8.46 13.00 35.99
CA GLY A 116 -8.32 14.40 35.62
C GLY A 116 -8.49 14.61 34.11
N GLN A 117 -7.41 15.02 33.44
CA GLN A 117 -7.36 15.19 31.99
C GLN A 117 -6.67 14.02 31.27
N GLU A 118 -6.27 12.96 31.97
CA GLU A 118 -5.70 11.77 31.33
C GLU A 118 -6.78 10.74 31.00
N ILE A 119 -6.77 10.37 29.72
CA ILE A 119 -7.30 9.18 29.04
C ILE A 119 -6.47 7.90 29.21
N SER A 120 -6.92 6.75 29.73
CA SER A 120 -6.18 5.50 29.49
C SER A 120 -7.04 4.26 29.25
N VAL A 121 -6.53 3.34 28.44
CA VAL A 121 -7.08 2.00 28.22
C VAL A 121 -5.97 0.97 28.15
N GLU A 122 -6.22 -0.20 28.75
CA GLU A 122 -5.36 -1.37 28.64
C GLU A 122 -6.06 -2.51 27.92
N ARG A 123 -5.30 -3.20 27.06
CA ARG A 123 -5.78 -4.32 26.27
C ARG A 123 -4.79 -5.47 26.31
N VAL A 124 -5.28 -6.69 26.13
CA VAL A 124 -4.45 -7.88 26.00
C VAL A 124 -3.53 -7.72 24.79
N ALA A 125 -2.23 -7.97 24.98
CA ALA A 125 -1.28 -8.23 23.91
C ALA A 125 -1.05 -9.75 23.87
N ALA A 126 -1.51 -10.41 22.81
CA ALA A 126 -1.40 -11.86 22.72
C ALA A 126 0.06 -12.28 22.47
N PRO A 127 0.49 -13.48 22.92
CA PRO A 127 1.83 -13.98 22.64
C PRO A 127 2.13 -13.98 21.13
N GLY A 128 3.22 -13.31 20.73
CA GLY A 128 3.65 -13.21 19.33
C GLY A 128 2.84 -12.23 18.48
N GLU A 129 1.93 -11.45 19.07
CA GLU A 129 1.24 -10.38 18.38
C GLU A 129 2.22 -9.24 18.05
N ALA A 130 2.38 -8.96 16.77
CA ALA A 130 3.07 -7.79 16.24
C ALA A 130 2.12 -6.62 16.01
N PHE A 131 2.65 -5.40 16.12
CA PHE A 131 1.92 -4.14 15.91
C PHE A 131 2.67 -3.25 14.92
N TYR A 132 1.95 -2.67 13.96
CA TYR A 132 2.55 -1.89 12.87
C TYR A 132 1.90 -0.53 12.73
N GLY A 133 2.65 0.47 12.24
CA GLY A 133 2.16 1.82 11.97
C GLY A 133 2.63 2.84 13.00
N LEU A 134 1.72 3.66 13.51
CA LEU A 134 1.98 4.74 14.48
C LEU A 134 2.84 5.90 13.97
N GLY A 135 2.74 6.20 12.68
CA GLY A 135 3.38 7.32 12.00
C GLY A 135 4.67 6.96 11.24
N ALA A 136 5.36 7.99 10.77
CA ALA A 136 6.62 7.89 10.04
C ALA A 136 7.81 7.66 10.99
N ARG A 137 7.77 6.54 11.73
CA ARG A 137 8.79 6.17 12.72
C ARG A 137 10.09 5.73 12.05
N THR A 138 11.23 6.01 12.67
CA THR A 138 12.56 5.67 12.14
C THR A 138 13.15 4.40 12.77
N ASP A 139 12.33 3.64 13.49
CA ASP A 139 12.72 2.40 14.14
C ASP A 139 13.24 1.36 13.11
N ALA A 140 14.34 0.68 13.44
CA ALA A 140 14.94 -0.34 12.58
C ALA A 140 14.10 -1.62 12.43
N SER A 141 13.02 -1.74 13.21
CA SER A 141 12.01 -2.80 13.10
C SER A 141 10.67 -2.17 12.75
N ALA A 142 9.97 -2.74 11.78
CA ALA A 142 8.61 -2.31 11.43
C ALA A 142 7.61 -2.71 12.53
N ASP A 143 7.85 -3.84 13.21
CA ASP A 143 7.09 -4.25 14.39
C ASP A 143 7.42 -3.34 15.58
N ALA A 144 6.39 -2.69 16.12
CA ALA A 144 6.40 -1.80 17.27
C ALA A 144 6.31 -2.52 18.62
N SER A 145 6.18 -3.85 18.64
CA SER A 145 6.08 -4.62 19.87
C SER A 145 7.29 -4.39 20.79
N GLY A 146 7.03 -4.22 22.08
CA GLY A 146 8.05 -3.85 23.07
C GLY A 146 8.49 -2.39 23.04
N GLN A 147 7.84 -1.54 22.24
CA GLN A 147 8.19 -0.13 22.11
C GLN A 147 7.17 0.81 22.75
N VAL A 148 7.57 2.06 22.92
CA VAL A 148 6.74 3.16 23.38
C VAL A 148 6.82 4.27 22.35
N ILE A 149 5.67 4.72 21.86
CA ILE A 149 5.57 5.70 20.78
C ILE A 149 4.71 6.87 21.22
N GLU A 150 5.19 8.10 20.96
CA GLU A 150 4.52 9.35 21.32
C GLU A 150 4.42 10.26 20.08
N GLY A 151 3.28 10.95 19.91
CA GLY A 151 3.13 12.02 18.90
C GLY A 151 3.06 11.56 17.44
N GLY A 152 2.98 10.26 17.16
CA GLY A 152 2.80 9.71 15.80
C GLY A 152 1.36 9.75 15.28
N THR A 153 1.15 9.31 14.04
CA THR A 153 -0.19 9.10 13.46
C THR A 153 -0.92 8.05 14.31
N PRO A 154 -2.06 8.34 14.92
CA PRO A 154 -2.70 7.46 15.90
C PRO A 154 -3.49 6.30 15.26
N PHE A 155 -2.89 5.64 14.27
CA PHE A 155 -3.41 4.46 13.60
C PHE A 155 -2.37 3.34 13.60
N PHE A 156 -2.80 2.15 13.98
CA PHE A 156 -1.96 0.96 13.93
C PHE A 156 -2.74 -0.27 13.48
N ILE A 157 -2.00 -1.27 12.99
CA ILE A 157 -2.50 -2.57 12.57
C ILE A 157 -1.88 -3.64 13.46
N SER A 158 -2.71 -4.52 14.01
CA SER A 158 -2.28 -5.73 14.69
C SER A 158 -2.20 -6.89 13.70
N SER A 159 -1.15 -7.70 13.85
CA SER A 159 -1.01 -9.01 13.17
C SER A 159 -2.16 -9.99 13.43
N ARG A 160 -3.05 -9.71 14.40
CA ARG A 160 -4.26 -10.50 14.65
C ARG A 160 -5.39 -10.26 13.65
N GLY A 161 -5.23 -9.30 12.73
CA GLY A 161 -6.22 -9.00 11.69
C GLY A 161 -7.20 -7.88 12.07
N TYR A 162 -6.72 -6.89 12.84
CA TYR A 162 -7.49 -5.69 13.11
C TYR A 162 -6.62 -4.44 13.11
N GLY A 163 -7.23 -3.28 12.89
CA GLY A 163 -6.60 -1.97 13.05
C GLY A 163 -7.41 -1.06 13.96
N LEU A 164 -6.72 -0.12 14.61
CA LEU A 164 -7.34 0.92 15.44
C LEU A 164 -6.86 2.29 15.00
N HIS A 165 -7.80 3.19 14.70
CA HIS A 165 -7.52 4.61 14.44
C HIS A 165 -8.15 5.47 15.53
N HIS A 166 -7.34 6.03 16.41
CA HIS A 166 -7.77 6.91 17.49
C HIS A 166 -7.89 8.35 16.98
N VAL A 167 -9.03 8.99 17.27
CA VAL A 167 -9.37 10.30 16.66
C VAL A 167 -9.69 11.39 17.68
N SER A 168 -9.70 11.05 18.98
CA SER A 168 -9.89 12.08 20.01
C SER A 168 -8.74 13.10 19.98
N PRO A 169 -9.03 14.42 20.08
CA PRO A 169 -8.00 15.44 20.13
C PRO A 169 -7.11 15.29 21.37
N GLY A 170 -5.81 15.43 21.18
CA GLY A 170 -4.81 15.39 22.25
C GLY A 170 -3.54 14.68 21.78
N SER A 171 -2.59 14.51 22.71
CA SER A 171 -1.36 13.76 22.47
C SER A 171 -1.54 12.33 22.95
N TYR A 172 -1.19 11.38 22.08
CA TYR A 172 -1.22 9.97 22.40
C TYR A 172 0.16 9.46 22.80
N ARG A 173 0.14 8.52 23.73
CA ARG A 173 1.26 7.63 24.06
C ARG A 173 0.77 6.19 23.92
N PHE A 174 1.50 5.41 23.13
CA PHE A 174 1.25 4.00 22.86
C PHE A 174 2.37 3.17 23.49
N ASP A 175 2.08 2.43 24.55
CA ASP A 175 2.98 1.42 25.13
C ASP A 175 2.58 0.06 24.55
N MET A 176 3.31 -0.38 23.52
CA MET A 176 3.00 -1.58 22.74
C MET A 176 3.62 -2.81 23.38
N ALA A 177 3.20 -3.11 24.62
CA ALA A 177 3.69 -4.22 25.43
C ALA A 177 5.16 -4.09 25.89
N ARG A 178 5.64 -2.86 26.07
CA ARG A 178 6.98 -2.59 26.66
C ARG A 178 6.97 -2.73 28.17
N THR A 179 5.99 -2.12 28.84
CA THR A 179 5.90 -2.14 30.31
C THR A 179 5.39 -3.49 30.82
N ASN A 180 4.52 -4.15 30.05
CA ASN A 180 3.99 -5.47 30.35
C ASN A 180 3.81 -6.25 29.05
N ALA A 181 4.48 -7.41 28.93
CA ALA A 181 4.45 -8.21 27.71
C ALA A 181 3.06 -8.78 27.37
N GLU A 182 2.14 -8.86 28.33
CA GLU A 182 0.77 -9.36 28.14
C GLU A 182 -0.25 -8.26 27.86
N ARG A 183 0.17 -6.98 27.87
CA ARG A 183 -0.75 -5.85 27.71
C ARG A 183 -0.13 -4.69 26.94
N TYR A 184 -0.89 -4.11 26.03
CA TYR A 184 -0.59 -2.79 25.49
C TYR A 184 -1.49 -1.73 26.14
N ARG A 185 -0.95 -0.52 26.30
CA ARG A 185 -1.64 0.61 26.93
C ARG A 185 -1.62 1.81 26.01
N ILE A 186 -2.78 2.47 25.90
CA ILE A 186 -2.92 3.72 25.16
C ILE A 186 -3.33 4.80 26.14
N THR A 187 -2.60 5.89 26.12
CA THR A 187 -2.81 7.06 26.96
C THR A 187 -3.07 8.29 26.09
N LEU A 188 -4.05 9.10 26.46
CA LEU A 188 -4.41 10.36 25.79
C LEU A 188 -4.34 11.53 26.78
N ARG A 189 -3.62 12.61 26.43
CA ARG A 189 -3.52 13.83 27.24
C ARG A 189 -3.53 15.11 26.38
N PRO A 190 -4.32 16.14 26.71
CA PRO A 190 -5.52 16.08 27.54
C PRO A 190 -6.66 15.35 26.79
N GLY A 191 -7.44 14.53 27.48
CA GLY A 191 -8.59 13.81 26.93
C GLY A 191 -9.91 14.32 27.47
N LEU A 192 -10.84 14.66 26.57
CA LEU A 192 -12.23 15.00 26.92
C LEU A 192 -13.17 13.81 26.70
N GLN A 193 -12.92 13.06 25.62
CA GLN A 193 -13.56 11.80 25.26
C GLN A 193 -12.48 10.85 24.74
N PHE A 194 -12.82 9.57 24.64
CA PHE A 194 -11.95 8.55 24.06
C PHE A 194 -12.66 7.84 22.93
N GLU A 195 -12.15 8.05 21.72
CA GLU A 195 -12.81 7.71 20.48
C GLU A 195 -11.82 7.06 19.52
N TYR A 196 -12.24 5.94 18.93
CA TYR A 196 -11.49 5.24 17.90
C TYR A 196 -12.42 4.54 16.92
N TYR A 197 -11.88 4.27 15.74
CA TYR A 197 -12.46 3.34 14.78
C TYR A 197 -11.72 2.01 14.87
N PHE A 198 -12.49 0.93 14.91
CA PHE A 198 -12.01 -0.44 14.79
C PHE A 198 -12.26 -0.93 13.37
N TYR A 199 -11.27 -1.59 12.80
CA TYR A 199 -11.35 -2.18 11.47
C TYR A 199 -10.95 -3.65 11.55
N PHE A 200 -11.82 -4.57 11.14
CA PHE A 200 -11.45 -5.97 10.95
C PHE A 200 -11.01 -6.22 9.51
N GLY A 201 -9.95 -7.01 9.35
CA GLY A 201 -9.55 -7.54 8.07
C GLY A 201 -8.58 -8.71 8.24
N PRO A 202 -8.78 -9.86 7.58
CA PRO A 202 -7.90 -11.02 7.72
C PRO A 202 -6.46 -10.75 7.24
N THR A 203 -6.24 -9.64 6.51
CA THR A 203 -4.92 -9.15 6.09
C THR A 203 -4.76 -7.66 6.41
N PRO A 204 -3.52 -7.14 6.53
CA PRO A 204 -3.30 -5.70 6.70
C PRO A 204 -3.86 -4.86 5.53
N LYS A 205 -3.88 -5.39 4.29
CA LYS A 205 -4.52 -4.71 3.15
C LYS A 205 -6.02 -4.50 3.38
N SER A 206 -6.75 -5.53 3.83
CA SER A 206 -8.17 -5.40 4.16
C SER A 206 -8.45 -4.44 5.33
N VAL A 207 -7.53 -4.33 6.29
CA VAL A 207 -7.63 -3.33 7.36
C VAL A 207 -7.48 -1.90 6.80
N LEU A 208 -6.56 -1.68 5.85
CA LEU A 208 -6.39 -0.39 5.19
C LEU A 208 -7.58 -0.02 4.28
N GLU A 209 -8.20 -1.00 3.62
CA GLU A 209 -9.42 -0.80 2.82
C GLU A 209 -10.59 -0.33 3.69
N GLU A 210 -10.80 -0.97 4.84
CA GLU A 210 -11.80 -0.55 5.82
C GLU A 210 -11.46 0.82 6.42
N HIS A 211 -10.19 1.11 6.68
CA HIS A 211 -9.73 2.43 7.10
C HIS A 211 -10.05 3.51 6.05
N ALA A 212 -9.93 3.19 4.76
CA ALA A 212 -10.21 4.12 3.65
C ALA A 212 -11.68 4.55 3.57
N LEU A 213 -12.62 3.78 4.14
CA LEU A 213 -14.02 4.20 4.27
C LEU A 213 -14.17 5.44 5.18
N VAL A 214 -13.31 5.56 6.19
CA VAL A 214 -13.34 6.64 7.19
C VAL A 214 -12.35 7.76 6.84
N ALA A 215 -11.18 7.39 6.31
CA ALA A 215 -10.13 8.30 5.91
C ALA A 215 -9.72 8.04 4.44
N PRO A 216 -10.51 8.50 3.47
CA PRO A 216 -10.25 8.24 2.05
C PRO A 216 -8.88 8.75 1.61
N ALA A 217 -8.14 7.89 0.93
CA ALA A 217 -6.85 8.22 0.34
C ALA A 217 -7.03 8.89 -1.02
N ARG A 218 -6.05 9.72 -1.40
CA ARG A 218 -5.90 10.23 -2.76
C ARG A 218 -4.45 10.17 -3.16
N GLY A 219 -4.09 9.28 -4.09
CA GLY A 219 -2.71 9.14 -4.55
C GLY A 219 -2.24 10.36 -5.35
N ALA A 220 -1.01 10.78 -5.12
CA ALA A 220 -0.35 11.84 -5.89
C ALA A 220 -0.07 11.38 -7.33
N ARG A 221 -0.23 12.30 -8.29
CA ARG A 221 0.00 12.05 -9.73
C ARG A 221 1.15 12.86 -10.32
N ASP A 222 1.79 13.70 -9.51
CA ASP A 222 2.96 14.46 -9.91
C ASP A 222 4.21 13.70 -9.45
N PHE A 223 4.97 13.21 -10.41
CA PHE A 223 6.16 12.38 -10.19
C PHE A 223 7.46 13.14 -10.40
N ASP A 224 7.41 14.46 -10.63
CA ASP A 224 8.62 15.29 -10.69
C ASP A 224 9.19 15.58 -9.28
N VAL A 225 10.37 16.18 -9.23
CA VAL A 225 10.90 16.78 -7.99
C VAL A 225 10.22 18.13 -7.78
N LEU A 226 9.37 18.22 -6.77
CA LEU A 226 8.56 19.40 -6.48
C LEU A 226 9.33 20.44 -5.68
N SER A 227 8.90 21.69 -5.76
CA SER A 227 9.25 22.67 -4.72
C SER A 227 8.32 22.53 -3.53
N GLU A 228 8.74 23.00 -2.36
CA GLU A 228 7.90 23.05 -1.15
C GLU A 228 6.50 23.64 -1.41
N ALA A 229 6.42 24.72 -2.19
CA ALA A 229 5.16 25.39 -2.51
C ALA A 229 4.22 24.56 -3.41
N LYS A 230 4.75 23.56 -4.13
CA LYS A 230 3.99 22.67 -5.00
C LYS A 230 3.57 21.36 -4.31
N LEU A 231 4.02 21.11 -3.08
CA LEU A 231 3.58 19.93 -2.34
C LEU A 231 2.06 19.95 -2.14
N PRO A 232 1.36 18.84 -2.46
CA PRO A 232 -0.06 18.72 -2.16
C PRO A 232 -0.35 18.85 -0.67
N ARG A 233 -1.50 19.42 -0.30
CA ARG A 233 -1.91 19.53 1.12
C ARG A 233 -2.00 18.19 1.84
N ALA A 234 -2.31 17.12 1.11
CA ALA A 234 -2.39 15.75 1.64
C ALA A 234 -1.03 15.04 1.74
N ALA A 235 0.07 15.71 1.37
CA ALA A 235 1.41 15.15 1.50
C ALA A 235 1.81 15.06 2.98
N ALA A 236 2.31 13.90 3.38
CA ALA A 236 2.89 13.69 4.70
C ALA A 236 4.41 13.81 4.59
N ARG A 237 4.97 14.91 5.08
CA ARG A 237 6.42 15.11 5.11
C ARG A 237 7.05 14.08 6.03
N LEU A 238 8.03 13.36 5.52
CA LEU A 238 8.86 12.48 6.33
C LEU A 238 9.83 13.30 7.19
N PRO A 239 10.39 12.73 8.27
CA PRO A 239 11.48 13.35 9.00
C PRO A 239 12.61 13.76 8.06
N SER A 240 12.99 15.04 8.09
CA SER A 240 14.05 15.62 7.25
C SER A 240 15.13 16.22 8.16
N PRO A 241 16.39 15.76 8.09
CA PRO A 241 17.48 16.30 8.90
C PRO A 241 17.94 17.67 8.37
N ALA A 242 18.69 18.42 9.17
CA ALA A 242 19.32 19.66 8.70
C ALA A 242 20.42 19.42 7.64
N ALA A 243 21.07 18.26 7.68
CA ALA A 243 22.09 17.85 6.71
C ALA A 243 22.00 16.35 6.43
N GLY A 244 22.22 15.96 5.18
CA GLY A 244 22.18 14.57 4.75
C GLY A 244 23.32 13.74 5.34
N SER A 245 22.98 12.53 5.81
CA SER A 245 23.94 11.52 6.22
C SER A 245 23.43 10.12 5.83
N TRP A 246 24.31 9.13 5.84
CA TRP A 246 23.93 7.72 5.63
C TRP A 246 22.88 7.24 6.63
N ALA A 247 23.04 7.61 7.90
CA ALA A 247 22.08 7.29 8.96
C ALA A 247 20.71 7.94 8.70
N ALA A 248 20.68 9.23 8.31
CA ALA A 248 19.43 9.90 8.00
C ALA A 248 18.72 9.34 6.76
N LEU A 249 19.48 8.82 5.79
CA LEU A 249 18.91 8.12 4.64
C LEU A 249 18.29 6.79 5.06
N ALA A 250 18.93 6.03 5.96
CA ALA A 250 18.35 4.83 6.53
C ALA A 250 17.07 5.14 7.34
N ASP A 251 17.09 6.20 8.16
CA ASP A 251 15.92 6.67 8.91
C ASP A 251 14.76 7.03 7.98
N THR A 252 15.05 7.64 6.81
CA THR A 252 14.04 7.94 5.79
C THR A 252 13.39 6.66 5.27
N VAL A 253 14.17 5.60 5.01
CA VAL A 253 13.66 4.30 4.55
C VAL A 253 12.77 3.66 5.61
N HIS A 254 13.20 3.66 6.87
CA HIS A 254 12.37 3.18 7.99
C HIS A 254 11.06 3.99 8.11
N ALA A 255 11.15 5.31 7.97
CA ALA A 255 10.01 6.21 8.05
C ALA A 255 9.01 5.97 6.92
N LEU A 256 9.47 5.69 5.69
CA LEU A 256 8.62 5.30 4.56
C LEU A 256 7.82 4.04 4.88
N VAL A 257 8.49 2.99 5.38
CA VAL A 257 7.85 1.71 5.72
C VAL A 257 6.79 1.89 6.80
N ASN A 258 7.14 2.57 7.89
CA ASN A 258 6.22 2.80 9.00
C ASN A 258 5.06 3.74 8.63
N ALA A 259 5.31 4.77 7.82
CA ALA A 259 4.28 5.66 7.31
C ALA A 259 3.24 4.90 6.47
N SER A 260 3.69 4.03 5.56
CA SER A 260 2.78 3.17 4.77
C SER A 260 1.90 2.29 5.66
N MET A 261 2.46 1.66 6.70
CA MET A 261 1.67 0.89 7.69
C MET A 261 0.73 1.76 8.53
N SER A 262 0.88 3.08 8.47
CA SER A 262 0.07 4.07 9.19
C SER A 262 -1.00 4.72 8.33
N GLY A 263 -1.35 4.12 7.19
CA GLY A 263 -2.38 4.65 6.28
C GLY A 263 -1.96 5.95 5.59
N VAL A 264 -0.67 6.28 5.58
CA VAL A 264 -0.14 7.46 4.89
C VAL A 264 0.01 7.13 3.41
N SER A 265 -0.87 7.69 2.58
CA SER A 265 -0.89 7.41 1.15
C SER A 265 0.16 8.18 0.35
N ASN A 266 0.57 9.36 0.83
CA ASN A 266 1.49 10.27 0.13
C ASN A 266 2.66 10.69 1.02
N PRO A 267 3.55 9.77 1.42
CA PRO A 267 4.79 10.14 2.07
C PRO A 267 5.64 10.97 1.10
N ALA A 268 6.16 12.09 1.60
CA ALA A 268 6.96 13.05 0.83
C ALA A 268 8.40 13.07 1.36
N PHE A 269 9.34 12.74 0.48
CA PHE A 269 10.77 12.75 0.75
C PHE A 269 11.43 14.07 0.33
N ASP A 270 12.11 14.72 1.27
CA ASP A 270 12.86 15.94 1.04
C ASP A 270 14.28 15.64 0.59
N LEU A 271 14.64 16.06 -0.63
CA LEU A 271 15.98 15.92 -1.19
C LEU A 271 16.96 17.00 -0.72
N ALA A 272 16.45 18.11 -0.16
CA ALA A 272 17.28 19.26 0.18
C ALA A 272 18.49 18.93 1.08
N PRO A 273 18.38 18.08 2.12
CA PRO A 273 19.52 17.77 2.99
C PRO A 273 20.69 17.11 2.24
N TYR A 274 20.42 16.46 1.11
CA TYR A 274 21.41 15.71 0.34
C TYR A 274 22.04 16.55 -0.79
N ARG A 275 21.51 17.74 -1.09
CA ARG A 275 22.04 18.62 -2.15
C ARG A 275 23.51 18.98 -1.95
N HIS A 276 23.90 19.21 -0.71
CA HIS A 276 25.26 19.59 -0.31
C HIS A 276 26.10 18.40 0.18
N ALA A 277 25.52 17.19 0.20
CA ALA A 277 26.23 15.98 0.59
C ALA A 277 27.24 15.53 -0.50
N PRO A 278 28.20 14.64 -0.15
CA PRO A 278 29.04 13.98 -1.14
C PRO A 278 28.20 13.27 -2.22
N ALA A 279 28.69 13.24 -3.47
CA ALA A 279 27.96 12.71 -4.61
C ALA A 279 27.52 11.23 -4.43
N ALA A 280 28.31 10.42 -3.72
CA ALA A 280 27.95 9.05 -3.39
C ALA A 280 26.66 8.94 -2.56
N LEU A 281 26.53 9.78 -1.52
CA LEU A 281 25.32 9.83 -0.70
C LEU A 281 24.14 10.44 -1.47
N PHE A 282 24.37 11.52 -2.22
CA PHE A 282 23.33 12.11 -3.08
C PHE A 282 22.78 11.10 -4.09
N ARG A 283 23.63 10.26 -4.69
CA ARG A 283 23.22 9.18 -5.60
C ARG A 283 22.30 8.17 -4.94
N ARG A 284 22.63 7.70 -3.73
CA ARG A 284 21.77 6.76 -2.98
C ARG A 284 20.46 7.42 -2.53
N ALA A 285 20.47 8.71 -2.16
CA ALA A 285 19.26 9.47 -1.89
C ALA A 285 18.36 9.60 -3.14
N MET A 286 18.95 9.88 -4.31
CA MET A 286 18.22 9.89 -5.58
C MET A 286 17.62 8.51 -5.91
N GLN A 287 18.35 7.42 -5.68
CA GLN A 287 17.80 6.06 -5.88
C GLN A 287 16.57 5.79 -5.00
N VAL A 288 16.55 6.27 -3.75
CA VAL A 288 15.33 6.23 -2.92
C VAL A 288 14.23 7.09 -3.54
N ALA A 289 14.54 8.34 -3.93
CA ALA A 289 13.59 9.24 -4.58
C ALA A 289 12.98 8.67 -5.88
N ALA A 290 13.69 7.75 -6.56
CA ALA A 290 13.22 7.11 -7.78
C ALA A 290 11.87 6.40 -7.59
N VAL A 291 11.64 5.79 -6.43
CA VAL A 291 10.47 4.94 -6.16
C VAL A 291 9.45 5.52 -5.16
N VAL A 292 9.77 6.64 -4.51
CA VAL A 292 8.89 7.28 -3.51
C VAL A 292 7.74 8.02 -4.20
N PRO A 293 6.50 8.01 -3.66
CA PRO A 293 5.36 8.72 -4.27
C PRO A 293 5.61 10.20 -4.55
N LEU A 294 6.02 10.95 -3.52
CA LEU A 294 6.29 12.38 -3.61
C LEU A 294 7.74 12.67 -3.25
N VAL A 295 8.40 13.47 -4.09
CA VAL A 295 9.75 13.95 -3.87
C VAL A 295 9.72 15.46 -4.00
N PHE A 296 10.34 16.15 -3.06
CA PHE A 296 10.43 17.60 -3.11
C PHE A 296 11.81 18.09 -2.66
N ASP A 297 12.06 19.36 -2.92
CA ASP A 297 13.25 20.07 -2.49
C ASP A 297 12.80 21.32 -1.73
N SER A 298 13.03 21.31 -0.42
CA SER A 298 12.63 22.42 0.46
C SER A 298 13.50 23.67 0.31
N LEU A 299 14.73 23.55 -0.23
CA LEU A 299 15.66 24.68 -0.40
C LEU A 299 15.69 25.19 -1.85
N GLY A 300 15.53 24.30 -2.83
CA GLY A 300 15.54 24.64 -4.25
C GLY A 300 16.92 25.01 -4.81
N ASP A 301 17.99 24.63 -4.11
CA ASP A 301 19.36 24.87 -4.56
C ASP A 301 19.67 24.04 -5.82
N PRO A 302 20.23 24.66 -6.88
CA PRO A 302 20.57 23.93 -8.09
C PRO A 302 21.72 22.94 -7.81
N PRO A 303 21.65 21.70 -8.32
CA PRO A 303 22.77 20.77 -8.20
C PRO A 303 23.97 21.22 -9.05
N ASP A 304 25.17 20.91 -8.56
CA ASP A 304 26.40 20.90 -9.36
C ASP A 304 26.30 19.93 -10.54
N ASP A 305 27.25 19.97 -11.47
CA ASP A 305 27.17 19.21 -12.72
C ASP A 305 27.15 17.68 -12.51
N GLU A 306 27.88 17.16 -11.52
CA GLU A 306 27.89 15.72 -11.21
C GLU A 306 26.52 15.29 -10.67
N LYS A 307 25.99 16.01 -9.67
CA LYS A 307 24.67 15.73 -9.09
C LYS A 307 23.54 15.94 -10.08
N ARG A 308 23.68 16.90 -11.01
CA ARG A 308 22.72 17.10 -12.10
C ARG A 308 22.65 15.88 -13.00
N SER A 309 23.79 15.33 -13.41
CA SER A 309 23.86 14.10 -14.21
C SER A 309 23.22 12.91 -13.49
N ILE A 310 23.52 12.73 -12.20
CA ILE A 310 22.90 11.71 -11.34
C ILE A 310 21.38 11.88 -11.31
N GLN A 311 20.89 13.10 -11.02
CA GLN A 311 19.47 13.38 -10.96
C GLN A 311 18.78 13.12 -12.29
N GLU A 312 19.35 13.57 -13.41
CA GLU A 312 18.78 13.34 -14.74
C GLU A 312 18.68 11.84 -15.09
N GLY A 313 19.70 11.06 -14.74
CA GLY A 313 19.70 9.60 -14.93
C GLY A 313 18.58 8.91 -14.15
N VAL A 314 18.45 9.24 -12.87
CA VAL A 314 17.41 8.65 -12.02
C VAL A 314 16.01 9.13 -12.43
N MET A 315 15.86 10.40 -12.81
CA MET A 315 14.56 10.92 -13.24
C MET A 315 14.13 10.38 -14.61
N ARG A 316 15.06 9.98 -15.50
CA ARG A 316 14.72 9.20 -16.69
C ARG A 316 14.09 7.86 -16.30
N TRP A 317 14.74 7.11 -15.41
CA TRP A 317 14.18 5.86 -14.90
C TRP A 317 12.81 6.06 -14.23
N ARG A 318 12.68 7.08 -13.37
CA ARG A 318 11.42 7.40 -12.71
C ARG A 318 10.30 7.73 -13.70
N ARG A 319 10.59 8.44 -14.80
CA ARG A 319 9.61 8.68 -15.87
C ARG A 319 9.17 7.39 -16.56
N SER A 320 10.10 6.46 -16.81
CA SER A 320 9.74 5.14 -17.37
C SER A 320 8.75 4.37 -16.49
N MET A 321 8.77 4.59 -15.18
CA MET A 321 7.87 3.95 -14.21
C MET A 321 6.48 4.60 -14.09
N ILE A 322 6.22 5.75 -14.72
CA ILE A 322 4.94 6.46 -14.58
C ILE A 322 3.71 5.58 -14.86
N PRO A 323 3.67 4.74 -15.92
CA PRO A 323 2.52 3.88 -16.18
C PRO A 323 2.25 2.89 -15.05
N PHE A 324 3.32 2.35 -14.45
CA PHE A 324 3.24 1.50 -13.27
C PHE A 324 2.73 2.28 -12.05
N PHE A 325 3.30 3.46 -11.76
CA PHE A 325 2.86 4.27 -10.63
C PHE A 325 1.39 4.71 -10.75
N LEU A 326 0.93 5.05 -11.95
CA LEU A 326 -0.46 5.44 -12.17
C LEU A 326 -1.46 4.31 -11.87
N ALA A 327 -1.10 3.05 -12.14
CA ALA A 327 -1.92 1.89 -11.75
C ALA A 327 -2.08 1.82 -10.22
N TYR A 328 -1.00 2.04 -9.48
CA TYR A 328 -1.03 2.05 -8.01
C TYR A 328 -1.62 3.33 -7.39
N VAL A 329 -1.56 4.46 -8.09
CA VAL A 329 -2.30 5.67 -7.69
C VAL A 329 -3.80 5.44 -7.79
N ASP A 330 -4.24 4.76 -8.84
CA ASP A 330 -5.64 4.34 -8.95
C ASP A 330 -6.04 3.35 -7.84
N GLU A 331 -5.18 2.36 -7.55
CA GLU A 331 -5.37 1.49 -6.38
C GLU A 331 -5.47 2.28 -5.07
N THR A 332 -4.60 3.27 -4.87
CA THR A 332 -4.65 4.16 -3.71
C THR A 332 -6.00 4.87 -3.61
N ASN A 333 -6.52 5.40 -4.72
CA ASN A 333 -7.78 6.14 -4.72
C ASN A 333 -8.99 5.25 -4.44
N ASN A 334 -8.95 3.99 -4.92
CA ASN A 334 -10.09 3.09 -4.87
C ASN A 334 -10.10 2.18 -3.64
N ARG A 335 -8.91 1.80 -3.15
CA ARG A 335 -8.72 0.81 -2.07
C ARG A 335 -7.98 1.38 -0.85
N GLY A 336 -7.40 2.57 -0.94
CA GLY A 336 -6.66 3.18 0.16
C GLY A 336 -5.27 2.58 0.42
N LEU A 337 -4.79 1.70 -0.45
CA LEU A 337 -3.47 1.07 -0.30
C LEU A 337 -2.36 2.04 -0.75
N PRO A 338 -1.26 2.17 0.02
CA PRO A 338 -0.14 3.04 -0.36
C PRO A 338 0.69 2.40 -1.49
N LEU A 339 1.29 3.21 -2.38
CA LEU A 339 2.20 2.69 -3.43
C LEU A 339 3.38 1.85 -2.86
N ILE A 340 3.90 2.26 -1.71
CA ILE A 340 4.95 1.51 -1.01
C ILE A 340 4.26 0.49 -0.12
N HIS A 341 4.49 -0.79 -0.42
CA HIS A 341 3.99 -1.93 0.33
C HIS A 341 5.09 -2.52 1.23
N PRO A 342 5.08 -2.24 2.54
CA PRO A 342 5.93 -2.93 3.51
C PRO A 342 5.84 -4.44 3.39
N LEU A 343 6.91 -5.17 3.74
CA LEU A 343 6.85 -6.63 3.67
C LEU A 343 5.82 -7.22 4.64
N ALA A 344 5.57 -6.57 5.79
CA ALA A 344 4.49 -6.90 6.71
C ALA A 344 3.09 -6.75 6.08
N LEU A 345 2.92 -5.81 5.14
CA LEU A 345 1.67 -5.60 4.41
C LEU A 345 1.46 -6.68 3.34
N GLN A 346 2.51 -6.99 2.58
CA GLN A 346 2.43 -7.89 1.42
C GLN A 346 2.56 -9.38 1.78
N PHE A 347 3.29 -9.69 2.85
CA PHE A 347 3.57 -11.06 3.31
C PHE A 347 3.22 -11.23 4.79
N PRO A 348 1.96 -10.99 5.21
CA PRO A 348 1.58 -10.92 6.62
C PRO A 348 1.74 -12.24 7.39
N SER A 349 1.81 -13.37 6.70
CA SER A 349 2.06 -14.69 7.31
C SER A 349 3.53 -15.04 7.48
N ASP A 350 4.45 -14.16 7.04
CA ASP A 350 5.89 -14.35 7.16
C ASP A 350 6.44 -13.47 8.30
N PRO A 351 6.78 -14.05 9.46
CA PRO A 351 7.25 -13.27 10.61
C PRO A 351 8.61 -12.60 10.36
N GLN A 352 9.45 -13.14 9.46
CA GLN A 352 10.71 -12.48 9.11
C GLN A 352 10.46 -11.23 8.26
N ALA A 353 9.49 -11.30 7.34
CA ALA A 353 9.01 -10.14 6.59
C ALA A 353 8.40 -9.07 7.51
N GLY A 354 7.68 -9.49 8.55
CA GLY A 354 7.05 -8.59 9.53
C GLY A 354 8.03 -7.62 10.21
N ALA A 355 9.24 -8.05 10.51
CA ALA A 355 10.23 -7.21 11.21
C ALA A 355 11.00 -6.25 10.28
N VAL A 356 10.97 -6.47 8.96
CA VAL A 356 11.81 -5.73 8.01
C VAL A 356 11.33 -4.29 7.83
N ALA A 357 12.25 -3.34 8.01
CA ALA A 357 11.99 -1.90 7.85
C ALA A 357 12.91 -1.20 6.83
N ASP A 358 13.93 -1.90 6.32
CA ASP A 358 15.02 -1.33 5.51
C ASP A 358 14.96 -1.74 4.01
N GLU A 359 13.87 -2.40 3.61
CA GLU A 359 13.51 -2.78 2.25
C GLU A 359 11.99 -2.94 2.16
N PHE A 360 11.42 -2.74 0.97
CA PHE A 360 9.97 -2.71 0.80
C PHE A 360 9.58 -3.05 -0.64
N MET A 361 8.31 -3.39 -0.83
CA MET A 361 7.73 -3.55 -2.14
C MET A 361 7.28 -2.19 -2.70
N VAL A 362 7.48 -2.00 -3.99
CA VAL A 362 6.90 -0.91 -4.78
C VAL A 362 5.84 -1.56 -5.64
N GLY A 363 4.57 -1.29 -5.30
CA GLY A 363 3.47 -2.15 -5.73
C GLY A 363 3.60 -3.58 -5.19
N ASP A 364 3.12 -4.56 -5.96
CA ASP A 364 3.15 -5.99 -5.62
C ASP A 364 4.26 -6.74 -6.37
N GLU A 365 4.88 -6.10 -7.37
CA GLU A 365 5.81 -6.72 -8.31
C GLU A 365 7.28 -6.52 -7.93
N ILE A 366 7.66 -5.36 -7.38
CA ILE A 366 9.07 -4.96 -7.25
C ILE A 366 9.47 -4.90 -5.77
N LEU A 367 10.48 -5.65 -5.37
CA LEU A 367 11.19 -5.45 -4.11
C LEU A 367 12.33 -4.45 -4.32
N PHE A 368 12.38 -3.40 -3.53
CA PHE A 368 13.47 -2.42 -3.49
C PHE A 368 14.25 -2.52 -2.18
N ALA A 369 15.57 -2.65 -2.28
CA ALA A 369 16.48 -2.73 -1.14
C ALA A 369 17.58 -1.64 -1.24
N PRO A 370 17.32 -0.40 -0.78
CA PRO A 370 18.25 0.73 -0.92
C PRO A 370 19.57 0.55 -0.16
N LEU A 371 20.72 0.86 -0.75
CA LEU A 371 21.97 0.92 0.02
C LEU A 371 22.11 2.27 0.71
N CYS A 372 21.99 2.27 2.05
CA CYS A 372 22.13 3.46 2.89
C CYS A 372 23.50 3.53 3.58
N THR A 373 24.54 3.01 2.94
CA THR A 373 25.92 3.04 3.44
C THR A 373 26.91 3.28 2.29
N GLU A 374 28.19 3.48 2.60
CA GLU A 374 29.26 3.53 1.59
C GLU A 374 29.58 2.17 0.95
N SER A 375 29.08 1.07 1.54
CA SER A 375 29.25 -0.26 0.97
C SER A 375 28.35 -0.46 -0.24
N ASP A 376 28.86 -1.16 -1.25
CA ASP A 376 28.09 -1.68 -2.38
C ASP A 376 27.44 -3.04 -2.07
N ARG A 377 27.52 -3.52 -0.82
CA ARG A 377 26.93 -4.78 -0.38
C ARG A 377 25.90 -4.56 0.71
N ARG A 378 24.84 -5.37 0.68
CA ARG A 378 23.88 -5.47 1.79
C ARG A 378 23.26 -6.86 1.86
N SER A 379 22.77 -7.23 3.04
CA SER A 379 21.86 -8.36 3.20
C SER A 379 20.44 -7.93 2.80
N VAL A 380 19.75 -8.76 2.03
CA VAL A 380 18.36 -8.56 1.59
C VAL A 380 17.55 -9.78 1.99
N TYR A 381 16.40 -9.59 2.62
CA TYR A 381 15.44 -10.67 2.84
C TYR A 381 14.51 -10.79 1.64
N PHE A 382 14.62 -11.89 0.92
CA PHE A 382 13.68 -12.20 -0.15
C PHE A 382 12.50 -12.98 0.46
N PRO A 383 11.26 -12.45 0.45
CA PRO A 383 10.09 -13.18 0.94
C PRO A 383 9.66 -14.29 -0.04
N MET A 384 8.57 -15.00 0.24
CA MET A 384 8.11 -16.14 -0.56
C MET A 384 7.98 -15.81 -2.07
N GLY A 385 8.77 -16.51 -2.88
CA GLY A 385 8.77 -16.40 -4.34
C GLY A 385 10.15 -16.69 -4.93
N ASN A 386 10.30 -16.42 -6.22
CA ASN A 386 11.60 -16.17 -6.84
C ASN A 386 11.63 -14.70 -7.27
N TRP A 387 12.82 -14.12 -7.24
CA TRP A 387 13.02 -12.69 -7.45
C TRP A 387 14.13 -12.49 -8.49
N THR A 388 13.81 -11.85 -9.60
CA THR A 388 14.79 -11.53 -10.65
C THR A 388 15.28 -10.10 -10.46
N GLY A 389 16.59 -9.91 -10.30
CA GLY A 389 17.19 -8.57 -10.31
C GLY A 389 16.94 -7.88 -11.64
N LEU A 390 16.26 -6.74 -11.65
CA LEU A 390 15.77 -6.09 -12.88
C LEU A 390 16.91 -5.73 -13.85
N ARG A 391 18.04 -5.27 -13.29
CA ARG A 391 19.24 -4.93 -14.08
C ARG A 391 20.20 -6.10 -14.24
N SER A 392 20.47 -6.84 -13.17
CA SER A 392 21.47 -7.92 -13.17
C SER A 392 20.98 -9.21 -13.83
N ASN A 393 19.67 -9.33 -14.04
CA ASN A 393 18.97 -10.51 -14.54
C ASN A 393 19.23 -11.78 -13.69
N LYS A 394 19.78 -11.65 -12.48
CA LYS A 394 20.07 -12.78 -11.59
C LYS A 394 18.83 -13.16 -10.78
N VAL A 395 18.59 -14.45 -10.62
CA VAL A 395 17.46 -14.99 -9.83
C VAL A 395 17.88 -15.27 -8.38
N TYR A 396 17.05 -14.84 -7.44
CA TYR A 396 17.19 -15.03 -6.00
C TYR A 396 16.00 -15.84 -5.46
N PRO A 397 16.24 -16.99 -4.81
CA PRO A 397 15.16 -17.75 -4.18
C PRO A 397 14.71 -17.06 -2.89
N GLY A 398 13.41 -17.03 -2.64
CA GLY A 398 12.79 -16.44 -1.47
C GLY A 398 12.88 -17.26 -0.18
N ARG A 399 12.23 -16.73 0.88
CA ARG A 399 12.23 -17.20 2.27
C ARG A 399 13.61 -17.24 2.92
N LYS A 400 14.51 -16.33 2.53
CA LYS A 400 15.87 -16.28 3.08
C LYS A 400 16.52 -14.92 2.88
N ARG A 401 17.53 -14.65 3.72
CA ARG A 401 18.47 -13.54 3.51
C ARG A 401 19.56 -13.95 2.53
N VAL A 402 19.90 -13.06 1.62
CA VAL A 402 21.00 -13.21 0.67
C VAL A 402 21.83 -11.93 0.68
N GLU A 403 23.15 -12.08 0.68
CA GLU A 403 24.04 -10.95 0.46
C GLU A 403 24.08 -10.63 -1.04
N ILE A 404 23.76 -9.38 -1.37
CA ILE A 404 23.85 -8.85 -2.72
C ILE A 404 25.01 -7.88 -2.83
N GLU A 405 25.49 -7.69 -4.05
CA GLU A 405 26.40 -6.62 -4.44
C GLU A 405 25.73 -5.83 -5.56
N ALA A 406 25.69 -4.51 -5.40
CA ALA A 406 25.11 -3.59 -6.37
C ALA A 406 26.02 -2.36 -6.45
N ALA A 407 26.66 -2.18 -7.60
CA ALA A 407 27.57 -1.07 -7.83
C ALA A 407 26.89 0.28 -7.54
N SER A 408 27.68 1.33 -7.32
CA SER A 408 27.18 2.66 -6.94
C SER A 408 26.03 3.18 -7.83
N GLU A 409 26.12 2.97 -9.15
CA GLU A 409 25.12 3.38 -10.14
C GLU A 409 23.90 2.44 -10.23
N GLU A 410 23.95 1.27 -9.60
CA GLU A 410 22.87 0.28 -9.65
C GLU A 410 21.88 0.45 -8.51
N MET A 411 20.60 0.41 -8.85
CA MET A 411 19.49 0.41 -7.91
C MET A 411 19.04 -1.04 -7.68
N PRO A 412 19.10 -1.58 -6.43
CA PRO A 412 18.71 -2.96 -6.16
C PRO A 412 17.18 -3.15 -6.23
N LEU A 413 16.70 -3.38 -7.44
CA LEU A 413 15.31 -3.71 -7.74
C LEU A 413 15.20 -5.17 -8.15
N PHE A 414 14.26 -5.88 -7.56
CA PHE A 414 14.01 -7.28 -7.85
C PHE A 414 12.53 -7.49 -8.18
N VAL A 415 12.25 -7.97 -9.37
CA VAL A 415 10.88 -8.25 -9.82
C VAL A 415 10.52 -9.68 -9.44
N ARG A 416 9.35 -9.87 -8.82
CA ARG A 416 8.84 -11.18 -8.47
C ARG A 416 8.55 -12.00 -9.74
N ASN A 417 8.95 -13.26 -9.78
CA ASN A 417 8.54 -14.17 -10.84
C ASN A 417 7.02 -14.40 -10.80
N GLY A 418 6.36 -14.36 -11.95
CA GLY A 418 4.91 -14.26 -12.07
C GLY A 418 4.39 -12.84 -12.18
N SER A 419 5.25 -11.86 -12.48
CA SER A 419 4.86 -10.45 -12.66
C SER A 419 5.21 -9.94 -14.06
N ILE A 420 4.41 -8.97 -14.52
CA ILE A 420 4.67 -8.14 -15.70
C ILE A 420 4.96 -6.73 -15.18
N LEU A 421 6.10 -6.17 -15.54
CA LEU A 421 6.48 -4.79 -15.22
C LEU A 421 6.43 -3.93 -16.49
N PRO A 422 5.41 -3.05 -16.65
CA PRO A 422 5.36 -2.09 -17.74
C PRO A 422 6.24 -0.88 -17.47
N LEU A 423 7.08 -0.51 -18.44
CA LEU A 423 7.92 0.67 -18.44
C LEU A 423 7.76 1.45 -19.75
N GLU A 424 7.71 2.77 -19.70
CA GLU A 424 7.83 3.57 -20.92
C GLU A 424 9.27 3.49 -21.47
N SER A 425 9.37 3.53 -22.79
CA SER A 425 10.64 3.73 -23.46
C SER A 425 11.17 5.14 -23.20
N ASP A 426 12.49 5.25 -23.02
CA ASP A 426 13.19 6.54 -22.96
C ASP A 426 13.17 7.28 -24.31
N GLU A 427 12.95 6.56 -25.42
CA GLU A 427 12.78 7.14 -26.75
C GLU A 427 11.37 7.67 -26.94
N ALA A 428 11.24 8.95 -27.33
CA ALA A 428 9.95 9.56 -27.63
C ALA A 428 9.21 8.80 -28.75
N GLY A 429 8.00 8.34 -28.46
CA GLY A 429 7.23 7.48 -29.38
C GLY A 429 7.72 6.04 -29.46
N GLY A 430 8.66 5.63 -28.60
CA GLY A 430 9.09 4.25 -28.44
C GLY A 430 8.00 3.35 -27.84
N PRO A 431 8.27 2.04 -27.73
CA PRO A 431 7.28 1.08 -27.24
C PRO A 431 7.03 1.21 -25.73
N MET A 432 5.88 0.73 -25.27
CA MET A 432 5.73 0.30 -23.88
C MET A 432 6.49 -1.01 -23.69
N VAL A 433 7.53 -1.03 -22.87
CA VAL A 433 8.33 -2.23 -22.57
C VAL A 433 7.63 -3.03 -21.48
N LEU A 434 7.43 -4.32 -21.71
CA LEU A 434 6.75 -5.25 -20.80
C LEU A 434 7.74 -6.33 -20.36
N HIS A 435 8.37 -6.13 -19.21
CA HIS A 435 9.25 -7.11 -18.61
C HIS A 435 8.42 -8.23 -17.96
N TYR A 436 8.47 -9.43 -18.52
CA TYR A 436 7.79 -10.60 -17.96
C TYR A 436 8.81 -11.56 -17.33
N MET A 437 8.61 -11.85 -16.04
CA MET A 437 9.42 -12.80 -15.27
C MET A 437 8.69 -14.15 -15.18
N PRO A 438 9.00 -15.15 -16.02
CA PRO A 438 8.22 -16.39 -16.09
C PRO A 438 8.45 -17.33 -14.90
N LYS A 439 7.83 -18.52 -14.98
CA LYS A 439 7.60 -19.59 -13.99
C LYS A 439 6.16 -19.66 -13.48
N LEU A 440 5.48 -18.53 -13.38
CA LEU A 440 4.05 -18.44 -13.08
C LEU A 440 3.38 -17.56 -14.12
N ALA A 441 2.10 -17.80 -14.37
CA ALA A 441 1.30 -16.85 -15.14
C ALA A 441 1.27 -15.49 -14.43
N ALA A 442 1.16 -14.43 -15.22
CA ALA A 442 1.16 -13.06 -14.76
C ALA A 442 0.05 -12.29 -15.46
N GLU A 443 -0.54 -11.35 -14.72
CA GLU A 443 -1.48 -10.38 -15.23
C GLU A 443 -1.11 -9.00 -14.68
N PHE A 444 -1.29 -7.96 -15.49
CA PHE A 444 -1.15 -6.58 -15.05
C PHE A 444 -2.24 -5.72 -15.69
N PHE A 445 -2.91 -4.91 -14.87
CA PHE A 445 -3.91 -3.94 -15.31
C PHE A 445 -3.27 -2.56 -15.41
N LEU A 446 -2.97 -2.15 -16.64
CA LEU A 446 -2.41 -0.85 -16.90
C LEU A 446 -3.51 0.20 -17.02
N PHE A 447 -3.55 1.12 -16.07
CA PHE A 447 -4.50 2.23 -16.06
C PHE A 447 -4.17 3.25 -17.16
N GLU A 448 -5.15 3.53 -18.04
CA GLU A 448 -5.08 4.55 -19.08
C GLU A 448 -5.81 5.82 -18.61
N PRO A 449 -5.10 6.86 -18.15
CA PRO A 449 -5.73 8.02 -17.52
C PRO A 449 -6.60 8.85 -18.48
N ASP A 450 -6.30 8.81 -19.78
CA ASP A 450 -7.04 9.56 -20.82
C ASP A 450 -8.46 9.02 -21.02
N THR A 451 -8.66 7.72 -20.79
CA THR A 451 -9.93 7.01 -21.00
C THR A 451 -10.57 6.53 -19.69
N ALA A 452 -9.83 6.55 -18.59
CA ALA A 452 -10.20 5.93 -17.31
C ALA A 452 -10.57 4.44 -17.46
N GLU A 453 -9.89 3.74 -18.37
CA GLU A 453 -10.01 2.30 -18.58
C GLU A 453 -8.69 1.58 -18.29
N TYR A 454 -8.71 0.24 -18.28
CA TYR A 454 -7.50 -0.56 -18.10
C TYR A 454 -7.20 -1.36 -19.37
N SER A 455 -5.97 -1.21 -19.87
CA SER A 455 -5.37 -2.20 -20.76
C SER A 455 -4.95 -3.42 -19.93
N GLN A 456 -5.30 -4.63 -20.37
CA GLN A 456 -4.92 -5.85 -19.66
C GLN A 456 -3.75 -6.53 -20.36
N LEU A 457 -2.75 -6.90 -19.57
CA LEU A 457 -1.56 -7.61 -20.04
C LEU A 457 -1.56 -8.98 -19.38
N HIS A 458 -1.50 -10.05 -20.17
CA HIS A 458 -1.49 -11.41 -19.67
C HIS A 458 -0.32 -12.19 -20.27
N ALA A 459 0.41 -12.94 -19.45
CA ALA A 459 1.49 -13.80 -19.89
C ALA A 459 1.47 -15.12 -19.14
N ALA A 460 1.51 -16.25 -19.85
CA ALA A 460 1.43 -17.57 -19.23
C ALA A 460 2.30 -18.61 -19.96
N PRO A 461 3.22 -19.29 -19.26
CA PRO A 461 3.89 -20.48 -19.76
C PRO A 461 2.95 -21.68 -19.68
N ALA A 462 3.01 -22.55 -20.68
CA ALA A 462 2.23 -23.78 -20.77
C ALA A 462 3.12 -24.86 -21.42
N LEU A 463 3.84 -25.62 -20.60
CA LEU A 463 4.79 -26.65 -21.05
C LEU A 463 5.86 -26.06 -22.00
N ASP A 464 5.88 -26.50 -23.25
CA ASP A 464 6.78 -26.06 -24.33
C ASP A 464 6.24 -24.85 -25.11
N LEU A 465 5.12 -24.28 -24.67
CA LEU A 465 4.48 -23.10 -25.25
C LEU A 465 4.44 -21.96 -24.24
N MET A 466 4.38 -20.74 -24.74
CA MET A 466 4.04 -19.56 -23.95
C MET A 466 3.06 -18.68 -24.72
N ARG A 467 2.10 -18.12 -24.00
CA ARG A 467 1.10 -17.20 -24.52
C ARG A 467 1.28 -15.82 -23.89
N LEU A 468 1.39 -14.80 -24.72
CA LEU A 468 1.45 -13.39 -24.34
C LEU A 468 0.26 -12.68 -24.98
N GLU A 469 -0.45 -11.86 -24.23
CA GLU A 469 -1.67 -11.18 -24.66
C GLU A 469 -1.68 -9.73 -24.18
N ILE A 470 -2.14 -8.84 -25.06
CA ILE A 470 -2.32 -7.42 -24.77
C ILE A 470 -3.75 -7.06 -25.16
N ALA A 471 -4.68 -6.94 -24.22
CA ALA A 471 -5.99 -6.34 -24.47
C ALA A 471 -5.88 -4.82 -24.29
N SER A 472 -5.57 -4.11 -25.38
CA SER A 472 -5.22 -2.69 -25.31
C SER A 472 -6.44 -1.77 -25.34
N LYS A 473 -6.41 -0.72 -24.51
CA LYS A 473 -7.34 0.42 -24.58
C LYS A 473 -6.74 1.63 -25.28
N LYS A 474 -5.45 1.58 -25.65
CA LYS A 474 -4.73 2.68 -26.29
C LYS A 474 -3.85 2.16 -27.42
N SER A 475 -4.04 2.70 -28.63
CA SER A 475 -3.19 2.33 -29.76
C SER A 475 -1.73 2.70 -29.47
N ARG A 476 -0.86 1.70 -29.37
CA ARG A 476 0.58 1.90 -29.21
C ARG A 476 1.35 0.64 -29.58
N THR A 477 2.66 0.80 -29.65
CA THR A 477 3.59 -0.31 -29.80
C THR A 477 4.05 -0.81 -28.44
N TYR A 478 4.22 -2.11 -28.29
CA TYR A 478 4.72 -2.79 -27.10
C TYR A 478 5.95 -3.63 -27.44
N GLU A 479 6.88 -3.74 -26.50
CA GLU A 479 7.96 -4.72 -26.55
C GLU A 479 7.85 -5.66 -25.36
N TRP A 480 7.52 -6.92 -25.59
CA TRP A 480 7.69 -7.95 -24.59
C TRP A 480 9.17 -8.26 -24.42
N ILE A 481 9.63 -8.28 -23.18
CA ILE A 481 10.92 -8.85 -22.77
C ILE A 481 10.63 -10.02 -21.85
N VAL A 482 10.74 -11.23 -22.37
CA VAL A 482 10.52 -12.46 -21.60
C VAL A 482 11.86 -12.96 -21.08
N HIS A 483 12.00 -13.00 -19.75
CA HIS A 483 13.26 -13.32 -19.10
C HIS A 483 13.51 -14.82 -18.93
N HIS A 484 14.78 -15.26 -18.98
CA HIS A 484 15.21 -16.63 -18.63
C HIS A 484 14.52 -17.75 -19.41
N MET A 485 14.35 -17.53 -20.72
CA MET A 485 13.77 -18.53 -21.61
C MET A 485 14.81 -19.04 -22.59
N PRO A 486 14.78 -20.34 -22.96
CA PRO A 486 15.61 -20.85 -24.03
C PRO A 486 15.24 -20.19 -25.36
N ALA A 487 16.15 -20.29 -26.34
CA ALA A 487 15.91 -19.80 -27.70
C ALA A 487 14.60 -20.42 -28.26
N PRO A 488 13.66 -19.61 -28.76
CA PRO A 488 12.41 -20.13 -29.27
C PRO A 488 12.60 -20.78 -30.64
N ARG A 489 11.91 -21.90 -30.90
CA ARG A 489 11.79 -22.49 -32.25
C ARG A 489 10.86 -21.69 -33.15
N LYS A 490 9.84 -21.04 -32.57
CA LYS A 490 8.83 -20.28 -33.31
C LYS A 490 8.22 -19.19 -32.44
N VAL A 491 8.01 -18.03 -33.03
CA VAL A 491 7.19 -16.93 -32.47
C VAL A 491 6.14 -16.57 -33.50
N GLN A 492 4.90 -16.36 -33.08
CA GLN A 492 3.77 -16.03 -33.97
C GLN A 492 2.76 -15.15 -33.25
N THR A 493 2.29 -14.08 -33.87
CA THR A 493 1.22 -13.20 -33.34
C THR A 493 -0.04 -13.36 -34.18
N GLY A 494 -1.14 -13.80 -33.55
CA GLY A 494 -2.33 -14.24 -34.29
C GLY A 494 -1.99 -15.38 -35.25
N GLU A 495 -2.30 -15.21 -36.53
CA GLU A 495 -1.95 -16.17 -37.60
C GLU A 495 -0.59 -15.87 -38.26
N THR A 496 0.05 -14.74 -37.93
CA THR A 496 1.22 -14.22 -38.65
C THR A 496 2.53 -14.68 -37.97
N PRO A 497 3.39 -15.46 -38.66
CA PRO A 497 4.69 -15.83 -38.13
C PRO A 497 5.57 -14.59 -37.90
N GLY A 498 6.25 -14.54 -36.75
CA GLY A 498 7.17 -13.47 -36.41
C GLY A 498 8.51 -13.59 -37.14
N VAL A 499 9.09 -12.46 -37.54
CA VAL A 499 10.38 -12.41 -38.23
C VAL A 499 11.52 -12.31 -37.22
N GLU A 500 12.38 -13.32 -37.16
CA GLU A 500 13.60 -13.26 -36.35
C GLU A 500 14.56 -12.19 -36.90
N VAL A 501 15.18 -11.41 -36.02
CA VAL A 501 16.30 -10.53 -36.35
C VAL A 501 17.53 -10.81 -35.51
N LYS A 502 18.68 -10.40 -36.03
CA LYS A 502 19.99 -10.63 -35.42
C LYS A 502 20.40 -9.59 -34.38
N ASP A 503 19.68 -8.48 -34.28
CA ASP A 503 19.99 -7.37 -33.39
C ASP A 503 18.68 -6.72 -32.89
N ARG A 504 18.60 -6.43 -31.59
CA ARG A 504 17.47 -5.74 -30.96
C ARG A 504 17.17 -4.38 -31.63
N LYS A 505 18.17 -3.68 -32.16
CA LYS A 505 17.98 -2.40 -32.89
C LYS A 505 17.18 -2.56 -34.17
N LEU A 506 17.15 -3.77 -34.74
CA LEU A 506 16.35 -4.09 -35.91
C LEU A 506 14.93 -4.51 -35.52
N LEU A 507 14.56 -4.50 -34.24
CA LEU A 507 13.25 -4.95 -33.80
C LEU A 507 12.16 -3.95 -34.23
N ARG A 508 11.14 -4.45 -34.95
CA ARG A 508 9.97 -3.70 -35.43
C ARG A 508 8.72 -4.55 -35.25
N SER A 509 7.53 -3.97 -35.35
CA SER A 509 6.27 -4.71 -35.17
C SER A 509 6.24 -5.99 -36.02
N GLY A 510 5.90 -7.12 -35.39
CA GLY A 510 5.91 -8.46 -36.00
C GLY A 510 7.27 -9.15 -36.02
N ALA A 511 8.31 -8.57 -35.42
CA ALA A 511 9.63 -9.17 -35.31
C ALA A 511 10.00 -9.55 -33.87
N TRP A 512 10.96 -10.48 -33.76
CA TRP A 512 11.51 -10.92 -32.48
C TRP A 512 13.04 -11.07 -32.54
N TYR A 513 13.69 -10.99 -31.38
CA TYR A 513 15.13 -11.13 -31.19
C TYR A 513 15.40 -11.97 -29.94
N TYR A 514 16.38 -12.87 -30.00
CA TYR A 514 16.83 -13.64 -28.84
C TYR A 514 18.18 -13.13 -28.35
N ASP A 515 18.20 -12.60 -27.12
CA ASP A 515 19.41 -12.16 -26.43
C ASP A 515 20.04 -13.33 -25.69
N ALA A 516 20.83 -14.14 -26.41
CA ALA A 516 21.41 -15.37 -25.87
C ALA A 516 22.26 -15.16 -24.59
N PRO A 517 23.10 -14.11 -24.45
CA PRO A 517 23.82 -13.84 -23.21
C PRO A 517 22.95 -13.60 -21.97
N GLN A 518 21.74 -13.07 -22.15
CA GLN A 518 20.80 -12.80 -21.06
C GLN A 518 19.68 -13.83 -20.97
N GLU A 519 19.57 -14.74 -21.95
CA GLU A 519 18.46 -15.69 -22.10
C GLU A 519 17.10 -14.97 -22.16
N ASN A 520 17.04 -13.83 -22.85
CA ASN A 520 15.83 -13.02 -22.96
C ASN A 520 15.27 -13.05 -24.38
N ILE A 521 13.95 -13.05 -24.51
CA ILE A 521 13.25 -12.94 -25.80
C ILE A 521 12.59 -11.58 -25.90
N HIS A 522 12.93 -10.85 -26.94
CA HIS A 522 12.35 -9.55 -27.26
C HIS A 522 11.35 -9.71 -28.40
N ILE A 523 10.12 -9.23 -28.23
CA ILE A 523 9.07 -9.33 -29.26
C ILE A 523 8.37 -7.98 -29.37
N ARG A 524 8.31 -7.43 -30.59
CA ARG A 524 7.66 -6.15 -30.84
C ARG A 524 6.30 -6.36 -31.48
N VAL A 525 5.28 -5.79 -30.84
CA VAL A 525 3.88 -5.96 -31.21
C VAL A 525 3.22 -4.59 -31.24
N GLU A 526 2.48 -4.30 -32.30
CA GLU A 526 1.57 -3.16 -32.35
C GLU A 526 0.18 -3.64 -31.94
N ALA A 527 -0.51 -2.87 -31.09
CA ALA A 527 -1.89 -3.14 -30.73
C ALA A 527 -2.70 -1.86 -30.92
N ALA A 528 -3.78 -1.93 -31.72
CA ALA A 528 -4.73 -0.83 -31.77
C ALA A 528 -5.64 -0.84 -30.54
N ALA A 529 -6.22 0.32 -30.20
CA ALA A 529 -7.23 0.41 -29.15
C ALA A 529 -8.42 -0.52 -29.46
N GLY A 530 -8.79 -1.36 -28.49
CA GLY A 530 -9.85 -2.36 -28.62
C GLY A 530 -9.41 -3.71 -29.20
N GLU A 531 -8.15 -3.84 -29.68
CA GLU A 531 -7.62 -5.11 -30.16
C GLU A 531 -7.00 -5.94 -29.03
N THR A 532 -6.83 -7.23 -29.31
CA THR A 532 -6.21 -8.19 -28.39
C THR A 532 -5.20 -9.08 -29.13
N PRO A 533 -4.05 -8.53 -29.57
CA PRO A 533 -3.01 -9.37 -30.16
C PRO A 533 -2.50 -10.40 -29.16
N VAL A 534 -2.50 -11.66 -29.60
CA VAL A 534 -1.98 -12.81 -28.85
C VAL A 534 -0.75 -13.36 -29.55
N THR A 535 0.37 -13.38 -28.84
CA THR A 535 1.64 -13.95 -29.31
C THR A 535 1.87 -15.31 -28.66
N HIS A 536 2.14 -16.31 -29.48
CA HIS A 536 2.55 -17.64 -29.06
C HIS A 536 4.04 -17.83 -29.31
N ILE A 537 4.74 -18.40 -28.34
CA ILE A 537 6.15 -18.80 -28.42
C ILE A 537 6.21 -20.32 -28.22
N SER A 538 7.01 -21.01 -29.04
CA SER A 538 7.26 -22.44 -28.92
C SER A 538 8.76 -22.71 -28.70
N PHE A 539 9.10 -23.56 -27.73
CA PHE A 539 10.47 -23.83 -27.27
C PHE A 539 10.95 -25.24 -27.61
#